data_AF-A0A562IHL3-F1
#
_entry.id   AF-A0A562IHL3-F1
#
_cell.length_a   1.000
_cell.length_b   1.000
_cell.length_c   1.000
_cell.angle_alpha   90.00
_cell.angle_beta   90.00
_cell.angle_gamma   90.00
#
_symmetry.space_group_name_H-M   'P 1'
#
loop_
_entity.id
_entity.type
_entity.pdbx_description
1 polymer ?
#
loop_
_entity_poly.entity_id
_entity_poly.type
_entity_poly.pdbx_seq_one_letter_code
_entity_poly.pdbx_strand_id
1 'polypeptide(L)'
;MLAVLGTSTCLIMNAEAYRDVPGVCGAVDGGVTTGAWGYEAGQSGVGDIFAWYVDNALPASYAQRARERGISPYDLLDSLAADQPVGGHGLLALDWHSGNRSVLMDHELSGVLLGLTLATRPEDIWRALLEATAFGARTVVAAFEAAGIRVDELTVAGGLTRNRLLMRIYADVIGRPLHVVDSDQPAALGRPSTRRWPPGRTRTCRPRRRRWARGTGRRTTRTRPAAWRTTTCTPSTGSCTTTSAGRHGRPAPPPRPPHPLTPPPRPSPDSG
;
A
#
# COMPACT_ATOMS: atom_id res chain seq x y z
N MET A 1 5.87 -22.85 3.07
CA MET A 1 4.98 -22.51 1.94
C MET A 1 5.83 -22.05 0.76
N LEU A 2 5.50 -22.43 -0.48
CA LEU A 2 6.11 -21.90 -1.70
C LEU A 2 5.24 -20.79 -2.26
N ALA A 3 5.81 -19.63 -2.57
CA ALA A 3 5.14 -18.52 -3.24
C ALA A 3 5.83 -18.24 -4.59
N VAL A 4 5.09 -18.39 -5.68
CA VAL A 4 5.56 -18.07 -7.04
C VAL A 4 4.97 -16.72 -7.44
N LEU A 5 5.80 -15.68 -7.40
CA LEU A 5 5.42 -14.29 -7.64
C LEU A 5 5.66 -13.89 -9.11
N GLY A 6 4.58 -13.57 -9.82
CA GLY A 6 4.59 -13.10 -11.21
C GLY A 6 3.48 -12.10 -11.47
N THR A 7 2.85 -12.17 -12.65
CA THR A 7 1.63 -11.41 -13.00
C THR A 7 0.55 -11.59 -11.94
N SER A 8 0.34 -12.85 -11.55
CA SER A 8 -0.41 -13.29 -10.37
C SER A 8 0.54 -13.96 -9.37
N THR A 9 0.03 -14.37 -8.20
CA THR A 9 0.80 -15.17 -7.25
C THR A 9 0.11 -16.50 -6.96
N CYS A 10 0.86 -17.59 -7.06
CA CYS A 10 0.44 -18.91 -6.60
C CYS A 10 1.14 -19.24 -5.28
N LEU A 11 0.38 -19.66 -4.27
CA LEU A 11 0.86 -20.09 -2.97
C LEU A 11 0.57 -21.59 -2.80
N ILE A 12 1.62 -22.38 -2.63
CA ILE A 12 1.56 -23.84 -2.52
C ILE A 12 2.00 -24.26 -1.12
N MET A 13 1.23 -25.15 -0.49
CA MET A 13 1.51 -25.65 0.85
C MET A 13 1.25 -27.15 0.96
N ASN A 14 2.12 -27.86 1.66
CA ASN A 14 1.90 -29.26 2.03
C ASN A 14 1.39 -29.34 3.48
N ALA A 15 0.48 -30.26 3.77
CA ALA A 15 0.09 -30.62 5.13
C ALA A 15 0.03 -32.15 5.30
N GLU A 16 0.32 -32.63 6.52
CA GLU A 16 0.29 -34.07 6.84
C GLU A 16 -1.13 -34.63 6.86
N ALA A 17 -2.12 -33.80 7.18
CA ALA A 17 -3.51 -34.17 7.24
C ALA A 17 -4.38 -33.13 6.52
N TYR A 18 -5.49 -33.58 5.96
CA TYR A 18 -6.49 -32.70 5.39
C TYR A 18 -7.04 -31.74 6.45
N ARG A 19 -7.11 -30.47 6.07
CA ARG A 19 -7.76 -29.35 6.73
C ARG A 19 -8.57 -28.58 5.71
N ASP A 20 -9.73 -28.11 6.13
CA ASP A 20 -10.53 -27.18 5.35
C ASP A 20 -9.95 -25.77 5.51
N VAL A 21 -9.46 -25.20 4.41
CA VAL A 21 -8.83 -23.88 4.37
C VAL A 21 -9.68 -22.98 3.48
N PRO A 22 -10.23 -21.87 4.00
CA PRO A 22 -11.09 -21.01 3.21
C PRO A 22 -10.39 -20.46 1.96
N GLY A 23 -11.07 -20.58 0.82
CA GLY A 23 -10.62 -19.99 -0.44
C GLY A 23 -9.27 -20.53 -0.93
N VAL A 24 -8.97 -21.81 -0.72
CA VAL A 24 -7.96 -22.51 -1.53
C VAL A 24 -8.57 -22.96 -2.86
N CYS A 25 -7.79 -22.93 -3.93
CA CYS A 25 -8.20 -23.43 -5.25
C CYS A 25 -8.44 -24.94 -5.23
N GLY A 26 -7.65 -25.67 -4.42
CA GLY A 26 -7.75 -27.11 -4.29
C GLY A 26 -6.87 -27.65 -3.18
N ALA A 27 -7.26 -28.82 -2.67
CA ALA A 27 -6.52 -29.62 -1.72
C ALA A 27 -6.57 -31.09 -2.17
N VAL A 28 -5.41 -31.67 -2.50
CA VAL A 28 -5.33 -33.00 -3.11
C VAL A 28 -4.26 -33.84 -2.41
N ASP A 29 -4.60 -35.05 -1.96
CA ASP A 29 -3.64 -35.99 -1.41
C ASP A 29 -2.60 -36.40 -2.46
N GLY A 30 -1.32 -36.24 -2.15
CA GLY A 30 -0.22 -36.47 -3.08
C GLY A 30 -0.13 -35.44 -4.21
N GLY A 31 -0.93 -34.36 -4.18
CA GLY A 31 -1.04 -33.41 -5.30
C GLY A 31 0.23 -32.59 -5.56
N VAL A 32 1.05 -32.37 -4.54
CA VAL A 32 2.33 -31.63 -4.64
C VAL A 32 3.51 -32.52 -4.26
N THR A 33 3.36 -33.32 -3.19
CA THR A 33 4.38 -34.26 -2.74
C THR A 33 3.70 -35.53 -2.27
N THR A 34 4.20 -36.68 -2.71
CA THR A 34 3.68 -37.99 -2.32
C THR A 34 3.65 -38.14 -0.80
N GLY A 35 2.51 -38.57 -0.25
CA GLY A 35 2.32 -38.78 1.19
C GLY A 35 1.96 -37.52 1.99
N ALA A 36 1.59 -36.42 1.32
CA ALA A 36 1.08 -35.20 1.97
C ALA A 36 -0.05 -34.58 1.14
N TRP A 37 -0.96 -33.88 1.81
CA TRP A 37 -1.98 -33.06 1.16
C TRP A 37 -1.35 -31.80 0.57
N GLY A 38 -1.49 -31.63 -0.74
CA GLY A 38 -1.04 -30.45 -1.47
C GLY A 38 -2.17 -29.45 -1.62
N TYR A 39 -1.93 -28.21 -1.18
CA TYR A 39 -2.85 -27.08 -1.27
C TYR A 39 -2.35 -26.06 -2.29
N GLU A 40 -3.28 -25.50 -3.04
CA GLU A 40 -3.04 -24.34 -3.89
C GLU A 40 -3.96 -23.18 -3.47
N ALA A 41 -3.38 -22.00 -3.31
CA ALA A 41 -4.08 -20.74 -3.15
C ALA A 41 -3.47 -19.68 -4.09
N GLY A 42 -4.13 -18.55 -4.28
CA GLY A 42 -3.55 -17.51 -5.13
C GLY A 42 -4.12 -16.11 -4.97
N GLN A 43 -3.32 -15.13 -5.40
CA GLN A 43 -3.74 -13.75 -5.59
C GLN A 43 -3.89 -13.50 -7.09
N SER A 44 -5.07 -13.03 -7.51
CA SER A 44 -5.44 -12.90 -8.92
C SER A 44 -4.54 -11.96 -9.70
N GLY A 45 -4.17 -10.81 -9.11
CA GLY A 45 -3.28 -9.84 -9.70
C GLY A 45 -2.26 -9.36 -8.68
N VAL A 46 -0.98 -9.36 -9.06
CA VAL A 46 0.12 -8.77 -8.29
C VAL A 46 0.99 -7.96 -9.24
N GLY A 47 1.75 -8.63 -10.11
CA GLY A 47 2.48 -7.96 -11.19
C GLY A 47 1.56 -7.20 -12.14
N ASP A 48 0.35 -7.70 -12.40
CA ASP A 48 -0.61 -7.02 -13.26
C ASP A 48 -1.12 -5.70 -12.66
N ILE A 49 -1.22 -5.61 -11.33
CA ILE A 49 -1.58 -4.35 -10.64
C ILE A 49 -0.47 -3.32 -10.84
N PHE A 50 0.78 -3.77 -10.76
CA PHE A 50 1.94 -2.93 -10.96
C PHE A 50 2.04 -2.44 -12.41
N ALA A 51 1.82 -3.33 -13.37
CA ALA A 51 1.77 -3.00 -14.79
C ALA A 51 0.63 -2.02 -15.08
N TRP A 52 -0.57 -2.31 -14.58
CA TRP A 52 -1.72 -1.41 -14.72
C TRP A 52 -1.41 0.00 -14.22
N TYR A 53 -0.77 0.12 -13.06
CA TYR A 53 -0.43 1.44 -12.51
C TYR A 53 0.54 2.20 -13.41
N VAL A 54 1.60 1.54 -13.89
CA VAL A 54 2.59 2.14 -14.79
C VAL A 54 1.98 2.53 -16.13
N ASP A 55 1.11 1.69 -16.68
CA ASP A 55 0.56 1.88 -18.02
C ASP A 55 -0.59 2.88 -18.06
N ASN A 56 -1.38 2.97 -16.98
CA ASN A 56 -2.66 3.71 -16.98
C ASN A 56 -2.69 4.91 -16.03
N ALA A 57 -1.91 4.90 -14.96
CA ALA A 57 -2.03 5.89 -13.88
C ALA A 57 -0.75 6.72 -13.65
N LEU A 58 0.40 6.26 -14.15
CA LEU A 58 1.66 6.97 -13.97
C LEU A 58 1.73 8.21 -14.88
N PRO A 59 1.97 9.41 -14.32
CA PRO A 59 2.10 10.61 -15.14
C PRO A 59 3.27 10.52 -16.12
N ALA A 60 3.09 11.05 -17.34
CA ALA A 60 4.11 11.03 -18.39
C ALA A 60 5.46 11.66 -17.97
N SER A 61 5.45 12.60 -17.02
CA SER A 61 6.66 13.20 -16.46
C SER A 61 7.54 12.19 -15.70
N TYR A 62 6.95 11.15 -15.07
CA TYR A 62 7.71 10.08 -14.42
C TYR A 62 8.33 9.14 -15.45
N ALA A 63 7.59 8.80 -16.50
CA ALA A 63 8.14 8.01 -17.61
C ALA A 63 9.32 8.74 -18.28
N GLN A 64 9.22 10.05 -18.45
CA GLN A 64 10.32 10.87 -18.97
C GLN A 64 11.54 10.87 -18.03
N ARG A 65 11.33 11.08 -16.72
CA ARG A 65 12.40 11.00 -15.71
C ARG A 65 13.09 9.63 -15.68
N ALA A 66 12.34 8.55 -15.90
CA ALA A 66 12.92 7.20 -15.97
C ALA A 66 13.82 7.04 -17.21
N ARG A 67 13.35 7.52 -18.37
CA ARG A 67 14.14 7.55 -19.62
C ARG A 67 15.43 8.36 -19.49
N GLU A 68 15.35 9.55 -18.91
CA GLU A 68 16.53 10.42 -18.67
C GLU A 68 17.58 9.75 -17.78
N ARG A 69 17.15 8.87 -16.88
CA ARG A 69 18.02 8.09 -15.98
C ARG A 69 18.44 6.75 -16.57
N GLY A 70 17.94 6.36 -17.74
CA GLY A 70 18.22 5.05 -18.34
C GLY A 70 17.72 3.85 -17.53
N ILE A 71 16.67 4.03 -16.72
CA ILE A 71 16.08 2.98 -15.87
C ILE A 71 14.62 2.73 -16.23
N SER A 72 14.06 1.60 -15.77
CA SER A 72 12.63 1.34 -15.97
C SER A 72 11.76 2.25 -15.09
N PRO A 73 10.50 2.52 -15.47
CA PRO A 73 9.56 3.24 -14.61
C PRO A 73 9.35 2.56 -13.25
N TYR A 74 9.40 1.23 -13.22
CA TYR A 74 9.33 0.43 -11.99
C TYR A 74 10.51 0.73 -11.06
N ASP A 75 11.74 0.72 -11.58
CA ASP A 75 12.94 1.02 -10.78
C ASP A 75 12.94 2.46 -10.27
N LEU A 76 12.44 3.41 -11.08
CA LEU A 76 12.27 4.79 -10.63
C LEU A 76 11.30 4.85 -9.45
N LEU A 77 10.12 4.26 -9.56
CA LEU A 77 9.11 4.26 -8.50
C LEU A 77 9.60 3.56 -7.25
N ASP A 78 10.26 2.41 -7.38
CA ASP A 78 10.91 1.71 -6.27
C ASP A 78 11.94 2.59 -5.57
N SER A 79 12.79 3.30 -6.33
CA SER A 79 13.80 4.19 -5.74
C SER A 79 13.19 5.36 -4.97
N LEU A 80 12.07 5.90 -5.44
CA LEU A 80 11.36 7.00 -4.77
C LEU A 80 10.56 6.53 -3.55
N ALA A 81 10.09 5.28 -3.57
CA ALA A 81 9.30 4.68 -2.50
C ALA A 81 10.15 3.99 -1.41
N ALA A 82 11.41 3.64 -1.69
CA ALA A 82 12.25 2.81 -0.81
C ALA A 82 12.50 3.40 0.58
N ASP A 83 12.70 4.72 0.65
CA ASP A 83 13.04 5.43 1.89
C ASP A 83 11.82 5.91 2.66
N GLN A 84 10.61 5.70 2.12
CA GLN A 84 9.39 6.06 2.83
C GLN A 84 9.23 5.22 4.11
N PRO A 85 8.93 5.85 5.25
CA PRO A 85 8.61 5.11 6.47
C PRO A 85 7.33 4.30 6.24
N VAL A 86 7.20 3.18 6.95
CA VAL A 86 6.00 2.34 6.91
C VAL A 86 4.77 3.17 7.27
N GLY A 87 3.76 3.20 6.38
CA GLY A 87 2.57 4.03 6.53
C GLY A 87 2.80 5.54 6.35
N GLY A 88 4.01 5.98 5.97
CA GLY A 88 4.37 7.39 5.79
C GLY A 88 3.60 8.09 4.69
N HIS A 89 3.20 7.35 3.65
CA HIS A 89 2.35 7.85 2.57
C HIS A 89 0.89 8.09 3.01
N GLY A 90 0.44 7.51 4.13
CA GLY A 90 -0.92 7.68 4.65
C GLY A 90 -2.02 7.02 3.81
N LEU A 91 -1.67 6.19 2.83
CA LEU A 91 -2.60 5.49 1.95
C LEU A 91 -2.83 4.05 2.40
N LEU A 92 -3.99 3.50 2.05
CA LEU A 92 -4.30 2.07 2.12
C LEU A 92 -4.88 1.64 0.78
N ALA A 93 -4.52 0.46 0.30
CA ALA A 93 -5.08 -0.10 -0.92
C ALA A 93 -5.56 -1.55 -0.73
N LEU A 94 -6.51 -1.96 -1.56
CA LEU A 94 -6.94 -3.35 -1.73
C LEU A 94 -6.45 -3.87 -3.09
N ASP A 95 -5.83 -5.04 -3.08
CA ASP A 95 -5.19 -5.67 -4.25
C ASP A 95 -6.17 -6.43 -5.15
N TRP A 96 -7.44 -6.01 -5.20
CA TRP A 96 -8.52 -6.74 -5.88
C TRP A 96 -8.82 -6.18 -7.28
N HIS A 97 -7.82 -5.66 -7.99
CA HIS A 97 -8.02 -5.08 -9.33
C HIS A 97 -8.52 -6.12 -10.37
N SER A 98 -8.39 -7.41 -10.05
CA SER A 98 -8.90 -8.54 -10.84
C SER A 98 -9.62 -9.55 -9.92
N GLY A 99 -10.47 -9.02 -9.03
CA GLY A 99 -11.15 -9.81 -8.02
C GLY A 99 -10.21 -10.37 -6.94
N ASN A 100 -10.75 -11.26 -6.11
CA ASN A 100 -10.02 -11.98 -5.08
C ASN A 100 -10.24 -13.49 -5.24
N ARG A 101 -9.19 -14.20 -5.68
CA ARG A 101 -9.17 -15.67 -5.70
C ARG A 101 -9.14 -16.18 -4.26
N SER A 102 -8.01 -16.06 -3.56
CA SER A 102 -7.93 -16.43 -2.15
C SER A 102 -7.94 -15.19 -1.25
N VAL A 103 -8.74 -15.13 -0.18
CA VAL A 103 -9.56 -16.20 0.43
C VAL A 103 -11.07 -16.06 0.15
N LEU A 104 -11.49 -14.98 -0.51
CA LEU A 104 -12.91 -14.61 -0.64
C LEU A 104 -13.61 -15.29 -1.81
N MET A 105 -12.87 -15.77 -2.81
CA MET A 105 -13.41 -16.47 -3.99
C MET A 105 -14.48 -15.66 -4.74
N ASP A 106 -14.21 -14.37 -4.91
CA ASP A 106 -15.13 -13.44 -5.57
C ASP A 106 -14.40 -12.65 -6.66
N HIS A 107 -14.82 -12.88 -7.91
CA HIS A 107 -14.24 -12.27 -9.10
C HIS A 107 -14.82 -10.88 -9.41
N GLU A 108 -15.94 -10.51 -8.78
CA GLU A 108 -16.62 -9.22 -8.96
C GLU A 108 -16.03 -8.13 -8.06
N LEU A 109 -15.13 -8.49 -7.13
CA LEU A 109 -14.43 -7.53 -6.29
C LEU A 109 -13.49 -6.64 -7.12
N SER A 110 -13.32 -5.40 -6.64
CA SER A 110 -12.52 -4.37 -7.31
C SER A 110 -11.49 -3.74 -6.37
N GLY A 111 -10.44 -3.17 -6.97
CA GLY A 111 -9.39 -2.46 -6.25
C GLY A 111 -9.91 -1.19 -5.57
N VAL A 112 -9.31 -0.84 -4.43
CA VAL A 112 -9.61 0.38 -3.68
C VAL A 112 -8.31 1.10 -3.37
N LEU A 113 -8.32 2.42 -3.46
CA LEU A 113 -7.27 3.29 -2.94
C LEU A 113 -7.90 4.31 -2.00
N LEU A 114 -7.50 4.27 -0.73
CA LEU A 114 -8.02 5.12 0.34
C LEU A 114 -6.93 6.03 0.88
N GLY A 115 -7.32 7.27 1.24
CA GLY A 115 -6.44 8.22 1.93
C GLY A 115 -5.80 9.28 1.03
N LEU A 116 -6.25 9.41 -0.22
CA LEU A 116 -5.75 10.43 -1.14
C LEU A 116 -5.89 11.84 -0.56
N THR A 117 -4.86 12.65 -0.77
CA THR A 117 -4.83 14.08 -0.44
C THR A 117 -4.24 14.86 -1.61
N LEU A 118 -4.33 16.20 -1.57
CA LEU A 118 -3.69 17.06 -2.58
C LEU A 118 -2.15 16.93 -2.60
N ALA A 119 -1.55 16.37 -1.55
CA ALA A 119 -0.12 16.14 -1.46
C ALA A 119 0.31 14.74 -1.91
N THR A 120 -0.64 13.84 -2.25
CA THR A 120 -0.31 12.47 -2.64
C THR A 120 0.47 12.45 -3.95
N ARG A 121 1.62 11.75 -3.95
CA ARG A 121 2.50 11.62 -5.10
C ARG A 121 2.40 10.22 -5.72
N PRO A 122 2.83 10.03 -6.98
CA PRO A 122 2.83 8.72 -7.63
C PRO A 122 3.56 7.62 -6.85
N GLU A 123 4.73 7.92 -6.28
CA GLU A 123 5.50 6.97 -5.48
C GLU A 123 4.79 6.55 -4.18
N ASP A 124 3.89 7.39 -3.65
CA ASP A 124 3.10 7.09 -2.47
C ASP A 124 2.02 6.05 -2.81
N ILE A 125 1.38 6.18 -3.98
CA ILE A 125 0.41 5.22 -4.50
C ILE A 125 1.11 3.90 -4.83
N TRP A 126 2.25 3.96 -5.52
CA TRP A 126 3.08 2.80 -5.81
C TRP A 126 3.40 2.01 -4.54
N ARG A 127 3.88 2.71 -3.49
CA ARG A 127 4.19 2.08 -2.21
C ARG A 127 2.98 1.41 -1.58
N ALA A 128 1.81 2.05 -1.63
CA ALA A 128 0.56 1.49 -1.12
C ALA A 128 0.13 0.22 -1.88
N LEU A 129 0.33 0.16 -3.19
CA LEU A 129 0.03 -1.02 -4.00
C LEU A 129 0.97 -2.19 -3.68
N LEU A 130 2.27 -1.95 -3.50
CA LEU A 130 3.23 -2.98 -3.05
C LEU A 130 2.84 -3.53 -1.67
N GLU A 131 2.40 -2.66 -0.76
CA GLU A 131 1.96 -3.06 0.58
C GLU A 131 0.63 -3.83 0.53
N ALA A 132 -0.31 -3.43 -0.33
CA ALA A 132 -1.58 -4.13 -0.51
C ALA A 132 -1.41 -5.59 -0.95
N THR A 133 -0.54 -5.86 -1.93
CA THR A 133 -0.30 -7.24 -2.37
C THR A 133 0.39 -8.07 -1.28
N ALA A 134 1.23 -7.45 -0.45
CA ALA A 134 1.80 -8.12 0.71
C ALA A 134 0.76 -8.45 1.79
N PHE A 135 -0.22 -7.57 2.01
CA PHE A 135 -1.35 -7.82 2.91
C PHE A 135 -2.28 -8.92 2.38
N GLY A 136 -2.51 -8.97 1.07
CA GLY A 136 -3.22 -10.08 0.41
C GLY A 136 -2.52 -11.41 0.67
N ALA A 137 -1.20 -11.49 0.43
CA ALA A 137 -0.41 -12.68 0.70
C ALA A 137 -0.46 -13.10 2.18
N ARG A 138 -0.37 -12.13 3.10
CA ARG A 138 -0.51 -12.38 4.55
C ARG A 138 -1.88 -12.92 4.92
N THR A 139 -2.93 -12.45 4.28
CA THR A 139 -4.31 -12.93 4.52
C THR A 139 -4.43 -14.40 4.16
N VAL A 140 -3.83 -14.82 3.04
CA VAL A 140 -3.76 -16.24 2.66
C VAL A 140 -2.98 -17.04 3.70
N VAL A 141 -1.79 -16.59 4.10
CA VAL A 141 -0.99 -17.26 5.15
C VAL A 141 -1.79 -17.40 6.44
N ALA A 142 -2.48 -16.36 6.87
CA ALA A 142 -3.29 -16.37 8.08
C ALA A 142 -4.47 -17.36 8.00
N ALA A 143 -5.06 -17.58 6.82
CA ALA A 143 -6.11 -18.58 6.63
C ALA A 143 -5.58 -20.01 6.80
N PHE A 144 -4.40 -20.32 6.28
CA PHE A 144 -3.74 -21.60 6.54
C PHE A 144 -3.47 -21.80 8.04
N GLU A 145 -2.93 -20.79 8.71
CA GLU A 145 -2.65 -20.86 10.15
C GLU A 145 -3.92 -21.03 10.98
N ALA A 146 -5.00 -20.35 10.62
CA ALA A 146 -6.31 -20.47 11.28
C ALA A 146 -6.93 -21.87 11.09
N ALA A 147 -6.68 -22.53 9.96
CA ALA A 147 -7.07 -23.92 9.70
C ALA A 147 -6.16 -24.96 10.38
N GLY A 148 -5.16 -24.51 11.17
CA GLY A 148 -4.23 -25.38 11.88
C GLY A 148 -3.05 -25.87 11.05
N ILE A 149 -2.81 -25.32 9.86
CA ILE A 149 -1.63 -25.60 9.04
C ILE A 149 -0.56 -24.55 9.35
N ARG A 150 0.53 -25.00 9.99
CA ARG A 150 1.62 -24.11 10.40
C ARG A 150 2.43 -23.62 9.20
N VAL A 151 2.67 -22.30 9.13
CA VAL A 151 3.52 -21.68 8.10
C VAL A 151 4.72 -20.97 8.76
N ASP A 152 5.86 -21.66 8.84
CA ASP A 152 7.07 -21.12 9.48
C ASP A 152 7.89 -20.19 8.59
N GLU A 153 7.92 -20.48 7.29
CA GLU A 153 8.71 -19.73 6.30
C GLU A 153 8.09 -19.85 4.90
N LEU A 154 8.46 -18.89 4.06
CA LEU A 154 8.09 -18.89 2.65
C LEU A 154 9.34 -19.06 1.79
N THR A 155 9.32 -20.02 0.88
CA THR A 155 10.25 -20.05 -0.25
C THR A 155 9.63 -19.25 -1.38
N VAL A 156 10.35 -18.27 -1.92
CA VAL A 156 9.80 -17.31 -2.88
C VAL A 156 10.54 -17.45 -4.21
N ALA A 157 9.79 -17.55 -5.29
CA ALA A 157 10.30 -17.69 -6.65
C ALA A 157 9.52 -16.80 -7.62
N GLY A 158 9.97 -16.73 -8.88
CA GLY A 158 9.30 -15.99 -9.96
C GLY A 158 9.91 -14.62 -10.24
N GLY A 159 9.43 -13.96 -11.30
CA GLY A 159 10.06 -12.75 -11.86
C GLY A 159 10.09 -11.56 -10.90
N LEU A 160 9.10 -11.45 -10.00
CA LEU A 160 9.02 -10.34 -9.04
C LEU A 160 10.06 -10.40 -7.91
N THR A 161 10.79 -11.52 -7.78
CA THR A 161 11.87 -11.65 -6.79
C THR A 161 13.05 -10.70 -7.00
N ARG A 162 13.17 -10.14 -8.22
CA ARG A 162 14.16 -9.11 -8.58
C ARG A 162 13.86 -7.77 -7.89
N ASN A 163 12.59 -7.48 -7.57
CA ASN A 163 12.19 -6.28 -6.83
C ASN A 163 12.55 -6.42 -5.34
N ARG A 164 13.64 -5.79 -4.93
CA ARG A 164 14.14 -5.85 -3.54
C ARG A 164 13.25 -5.13 -2.54
N LEU A 165 12.56 -4.06 -2.95
CA LEU A 165 11.64 -3.32 -2.09
C LEU A 165 10.43 -4.20 -1.76
N LEU A 166 9.82 -4.82 -2.77
CA LEU A 166 8.71 -5.75 -2.61
C LEU A 166 9.07 -6.92 -1.68
N MET A 167 10.23 -7.56 -1.89
CA MET A 167 10.66 -8.69 -1.04
C MET A 167 10.81 -8.28 0.43
N ARG A 168 11.28 -7.05 0.68
CA ARG A 168 11.39 -6.52 2.03
C ARG A 168 10.04 -6.22 2.64
N ILE A 169 9.12 -5.62 1.88
CA ILE A 169 7.74 -5.37 2.32
C ILE A 169 7.04 -6.69 2.65
N TYR A 170 7.15 -7.70 1.79
CA TYR A 170 6.56 -9.03 2.04
C TYR A 170 7.10 -9.65 3.33
N ALA A 171 8.42 -9.60 3.55
CA ALA A 171 9.02 -10.13 4.78
C ALA A 171 8.49 -9.38 6.03
N ASP A 172 8.39 -8.06 5.95
CA ASP A 172 7.93 -7.21 7.04
C ASP A 172 6.42 -7.38 7.32
N VAL A 173 5.59 -7.54 6.29
CA VAL A 173 4.12 -7.68 6.41
C VAL A 173 3.73 -9.08 6.85
N ILE A 174 4.26 -10.12 6.18
CA ILE A 174 3.94 -11.53 6.47
C ILE A 174 4.53 -11.93 7.83
N GLY A 175 5.65 -11.33 8.24
CA GLY A 175 6.27 -11.59 9.53
C GLY A 175 6.86 -13.00 9.62
N ARG A 176 7.29 -13.56 8.48
CA ARG A 176 7.99 -14.84 8.35
C ARG A 176 9.26 -14.67 7.51
N PRO A 177 10.30 -15.49 7.70
CA PRO A 177 11.45 -15.51 6.81
C PRO A 177 11.03 -15.84 5.36
N LEU A 178 11.58 -15.11 4.40
CA LEU A 178 11.45 -15.40 2.98
C LEU A 178 12.79 -15.93 2.44
N HIS A 179 12.78 -17.08 1.77
CA HIS A 179 13.94 -17.62 1.07
C HIS A 179 13.75 -17.47 -0.42
N VAL A 180 14.44 -16.50 -1.01
CA VAL A 180 14.35 -16.23 -2.45
C VAL A 180 15.20 -17.27 -3.19
N VAL A 181 14.56 -17.99 -4.11
CA VAL A 181 15.21 -18.97 -4.99
C VAL A 181 16.04 -18.24 -6.04
N ASP A 182 17.32 -18.57 -6.10
CA ASP A 182 18.23 -18.00 -7.11
C ASP A 182 18.21 -18.88 -8.37
N SER A 183 17.17 -18.70 -9.19
CA SER A 183 17.03 -19.37 -10.48
C SER A 183 16.12 -18.60 -11.42
N ASP A 184 16.52 -18.51 -12.69
CA ASP A 184 15.70 -17.94 -13.77
C ASP A 184 14.54 -18.86 -14.21
N GLN A 185 14.53 -20.14 -13.81
CA GLN A 185 13.49 -21.11 -14.15
C GLN A 185 13.03 -21.93 -12.93
N PRO A 186 12.41 -21.29 -11.93
CA PRO A 186 12.05 -21.97 -10.69
C PRO A 186 10.97 -23.05 -10.90
N ALA A 187 10.10 -22.90 -11.90
CA ALA A 187 9.10 -23.90 -12.27
C ALA A 187 9.73 -25.19 -12.83
N ALA A 188 10.88 -25.09 -13.51
CA ALA A 188 11.60 -26.24 -14.06
C ALA A 188 12.46 -26.98 -13.02
N LEU A 189 12.75 -26.35 -11.88
CA LEU A 189 13.66 -26.89 -10.85
C LEU A 189 13.02 -27.89 -9.87
N GLY A 190 11.79 -28.34 -10.13
CA GLY A 190 10.95 -29.16 -9.24
C GLY A 190 11.66 -29.83 -8.05
N ARG A 191 11.42 -29.32 -6.84
CA ARG A 191 11.20 -30.03 -5.56
C ARG A 191 11.19 -29.04 -4.38
N PRO A 192 10.07 -28.85 -3.66
CA PRO A 192 10.12 -28.52 -2.25
C PRO A 192 10.38 -29.83 -1.50
N SER A 193 11.64 -30.26 -1.42
CA SER A 193 12.02 -31.26 -0.42
C SER A 193 11.97 -30.59 0.95
N THR A 194 11.35 -31.24 1.93
CA THR A 194 11.34 -30.88 3.37
C THR A 194 12.73 -30.66 3.98
N ARG A 195 13.80 -30.91 3.24
CA ARG A 195 15.17 -30.53 3.59
C ARG A 195 15.44 -29.08 3.16
N ARG A 196 15.62 -28.23 4.17
CA ARG A 196 16.28 -26.93 4.13
C ARG A 196 17.30 -26.86 2.98
N TRP A 197 17.06 -25.97 2.02
CA TRP A 197 17.97 -25.74 0.89
C TRP A 197 19.39 -25.45 1.42
N PRO A 198 20.47 -26.02 0.85
CA PRO A 198 21.82 -25.66 1.25
C PRO A 198 22.04 -24.14 1.15
N PRO A 199 22.78 -23.54 2.10
CA PRO A 199 22.86 -22.09 2.31
C PRO A 199 23.47 -21.27 1.14
N GLY A 200 23.89 -21.91 0.05
CA GLY A 200 24.54 -21.26 -1.09
C GLY A 200 23.65 -20.97 -2.31
N ARG A 201 22.35 -21.31 -2.30
CA ARG A 201 21.45 -21.17 -3.48
C ARG A 201 20.18 -20.36 -3.22
N THR A 202 20.02 -19.82 -2.02
CA THR A 202 18.87 -19.00 -1.65
C THR A 202 19.31 -17.76 -0.87
N ARG A 203 18.67 -16.62 -1.14
CA ARG A 203 18.86 -15.39 -0.37
C ARG A 203 17.74 -15.27 0.65
N THR A 204 18.07 -15.23 1.94
CA THR A 204 17.07 -15.06 3.00
C THR A 204 16.78 -13.57 3.23
N CYS A 205 15.53 -13.15 3.05
CA CYS A 205 15.01 -11.89 3.54
C CYS A 205 14.29 -12.13 4.87
N ARG A 206 14.75 -11.48 5.95
CA ARG A 206 14.13 -11.59 7.28
C ARG A 206 13.26 -10.37 7.58
N PRO A 207 12.14 -10.55 8.31
CA PRO A 207 11.34 -9.43 8.79
C PRO A 207 12.21 -8.48 9.63
N ARG A 208 12.16 -7.19 9.33
CA ARG A 208 12.66 -6.17 10.24
C ARG A 208 11.67 -6.09 11.40
N ARG A 209 12.16 -6.17 12.64
CA ARG A 209 11.36 -5.90 13.85
C ARG A 209 10.98 -4.41 13.92
N ARG A 210 10.25 -3.89 12.94
CA ARG A 210 9.63 -2.56 12.99
C ARG A 210 8.15 -2.77 13.24
N ARG A 211 7.66 -2.16 14.32
CA ARG A 211 6.26 -2.27 14.72
C ARG A 211 5.45 -1.55 13.65
N TRP A 212 4.75 -2.30 12.79
CA TRP A 212 3.60 -1.75 12.08
C TRP A 212 2.70 -1.16 13.17
N ALA A 213 2.52 0.17 13.15
CA ALA A 213 1.76 0.83 14.18
C ALA A 213 0.37 0.21 14.20
N ARG A 214 0.04 -0.54 15.27
CA ARG A 214 -1.37 -0.82 15.57
C ARG A 214 -2.01 0.55 15.67
N GLY A 215 -2.96 0.84 14.80
CA GLY A 215 -3.64 2.13 14.74
C GLY A 215 -4.06 2.57 16.13
N THR A 216 -3.23 3.40 16.76
CA THR A 216 -3.50 4.04 18.02
C THR A 216 -3.59 5.50 17.63
N GLY A 217 -4.82 5.97 17.55
CA GLY A 217 -5.13 7.34 17.18
C GLY A 217 -4.35 8.32 18.06
N ARG A 218 -3.34 8.95 17.48
CA ARG A 218 -2.84 10.25 17.92
C ARG A 218 -2.61 11.10 16.68
N ARG A 219 -3.70 11.73 16.22
CA ARG A 219 -3.61 12.96 15.45
C ARG A 219 -3.22 14.07 16.42
N THR A 220 -1.95 14.47 16.42
CA THR A 220 -1.57 15.83 16.82
C THR A 220 -1.48 16.68 15.56
N THR A 221 -2.61 17.20 15.12
CA THR A 221 -2.63 18.43 14.32
C THR A 221 -3.30 19.49 15.17
N ARG A 222 -2.46 20.34 15.76
CA ARG A 222 -2.88 21.61 16.35
C ARG A 222 -3.19 22.55 15.19
N THR A 223 -4.39 22.44 14.63
CA THR A 223 -4.97 23.41 13.71
C THR A 223 -6.09 24.16 14.44
N ARG A 224 -5.98 25.49 14.43
CA ARG A 224 -6.95 26.43 15.02
C ARG A 224 -8.36 26.17 14.45
N PRO A 225 -9.43 26.27 15.24
CA PRO A 225 -10.77 26.05 14.72
C PRO A 225 -11.18 27.22 13.82
N ALA A 226 -11.38 26.94 12.53
CA ALA A 226 -12.18 27.79 11.66
C ALA A 226 -13.65 27.69 12.11
N ALA A 227 -14.32 28.82 12.26
CA ALA A 227 -15.71 28.89 12.68
C ALA A 227 -16.61 28.40 11.55
N TRP A 228 -17.36 27.32 11.80
CA TRP A 228 -18.43 26.85 10.90
C TRP A 228 -19.75 27.43 11.38
N ARG A 229 -20.55 27.98 10.46
CA ARG A 229 -21.95 28.34 10.70
C ARG A 229 -22.81 27.10 10.47
N THR A 230 -23.66 26.77 11.43
CA THR A 230 -24.70 25.75 11.30
C THR A 230 -26.03 26.41 11.03
N THR A 231 -26.66 26.09 9.91
CA THR A 231 -28.06 26.42 9.63
C THR A 231 -28.89 25.20 10.01
N THR A 232 -29.82 25.37 10.96
CA THR A 232 -30.76 24.31 11.34
C THR A 232 -32.13 24.66 10.77
N CYS A 233 -32.70 23.78 9.95
CA CYS A 233 -34.07 23.90 9.46
C CYS A 233 -34.96 22.96 10.29
N THR A 234 -36.05 23.49 10.85
CA THR A 234 -37.08 22.69 11.54
C THR A 234 -38.23 22.41 10.58
N PRO A 235 -38.82 21.20 10.55
CA PRO A 235 -39.60 20.75 9.37
C PRO A 235 -41.05 21.25 9.29
N SER A 236 -41.55 22.11 10.18
CA SER A 236 -43.00 22.34 10.30
C SER A 236 -43.53 23.72 9.93
N THR A 237 -42.71 24.72 9.56
CA THR A 237 -43.23 26.07 9.24
C THR A 237 -42.53 26.82 8.08
N GLY A 238 -41.63 26.19 7.33
CA GLY A 238 -41.14 26.74 6.05
C GLY A 238 -40.40 28.09 6.10
N SER A 239 -39.93 28.54 7.26
CA SER A 239 -39.11 29.75 7.38
C SER A 239 -37.73 29.43 7.99
N CYS A 240 -36.66 29.92 7.33
CA CYS A 240 -35.28 29.76 7.78
C CYS A 240 -34.80 31.07 8.42
N THR A 241 -34.57 31.08 9.74
CA THR A 241 -33.88 32.18 10.43
C THR A 241 -32.41 31.87 10.62
N THR A 242 -31.53 32.71 10.07
CA THR A 242 -30.09 32.66 10.30
C THR A 242 -29.74 33.47 11.54
N THR A 243 -29.40 32.81 12.65
CA THR A 243 -28.90 33.48 13.84
C THR A 243 -27.38 33.37 13.88
N SER A 244 -26.67 34.49 13.73
CA SER A 244 -25.24 34.53 14.05
C SER A 244 -25.06 34.63 15.56
N ALA A 245 -24.34 33.68 16.18
CA ALA A 245 -23.89 33.84 17.55
C ALA A 245 -22.90 35.01 17.63
N GLY A 246 -23.39 36.17 18.07
CA GLY A 246 -22.56 37.32 18.41
C GLY A 246 -21.70 36.98 19.62
N ARG A 247 -20.38 37.16 19.49
CA ARG A 247 -19.46 37.13 20.62
C ARG A 247 -19.80 38.29 21.56
N HIS A 248 -19.95 38.00 22.85
CA HIS A 248 -19.81 39.03 23.89
C HIS A 248 -18.48 39.75 23.72
N GLY A 249 -18.56 41.05 23.45
CA GLY A 249 -17.42 41.92 23.20
C GLY A 249 -16.66 42.26 24.47
N ARG A 250 -15.33 42.37 24.33
CA ARG A 250 -14.58 43.40 25.07
C ARG A 250 -14.67 44.70 24.26
N PRO A 251 -14.86 45.87 24.89
CA PRO A 251 -14.95 47.12 24.16
C PRO A 251 -13.63 47.42 23.47
N ALA A 252 -13.71 47.91 22.23
CA ALA A 252 -12.56 48.34 21.44
C ALA A 252 -11.94 49.62 22.06
N PRO A 253 -10.60 49.77 22.06
CA PRO A 253 -9.97 51.03 22.42
C PRO A 253 -10.32 52.13 21.41
N PRO A 254 -10.34 53.41 21.83
CA PRO A 254 -10.72 54.52 20.95
C PRO A 254 -9.76 54.69 19.76
N PRO A 255 -10.23 55.24 18.63
CA PRO A 255 -9.42 55.39 17.43
C PRO A 255 -8.27 56.38 17.65
N ARG A 256 -7.09 56.03 17.10
CA ARG A 256 -5.94 56.94 17.04
C ARG A 256 -6.24 58.12 16.10
N PRO A 257 -5.73 59.33 16.39
CA PRO A 257 -5.88 60.47 15.48
C PRO A 257 -5.15 60.20 14.15
N PRO A 258 -5.62 60.78 13.03
CA PRO A 258 -5.00 60.58 11.73
C PRO A 258 -3.58 61.16 11.70
N HIS A 259 -2.62 60.38 11.19
CA HIS A 259 -1.28 60.88 10.85
C HIS A 259 -1.39 61.83 9.63
N PRO A 260 -0.59 62.92 9.59
CA PRO A 260 -0.64 63.88 8.51
C PRO A 260 -0.23 63.24 7.18
N LEU A 261 -0.96 63.60 6.12
CA LEU A 261 -0.70 63.21 4.73
C LEU A 261 0.71 63.64 4.32
N THR A 262 1.51 62.70 3.84
CA THR A 262 2.77 62.97 3.16
C THR A 262 2.49 63.78 1.88
N PRO A 263 3.16 64.93 1.64
CA PRO A 263 2.97 65.68 0.41
C PRO A 263 3.56 64.95 -0.80
N PRO A 264 3.01 65.15 -2.02
CA PRO A 264 3.53 64.52 -3.23
C PRO A 264 4.95 65.02 -3.57
N PRO A 265 5.78 64.20 -4.23
CA PRO A 265 7.11 64.61 -4.66
C PRO A 265 7.02 65.75 -5.70
N ARG A 266 7.89 66.76 -5.56
CA ARG A 266 8.04 67.86 -6.51
C ARG A 266 8.61 67.33 -7.84
N PRO A 267 8.17 67.86 -9.00
CA PRO A 267 8.82 67.58 -10.26
C PRO A 267 10.22 68.23 -10.27
N SER A 268 11.22 67.45 -10.69
CA SER A 268 12.59 67.89 -10.94
C SER A 268 12.62 68.86 -12.13
N PRO A 269 13.31 70.01 -12.02
CA PRO A 269 13.63 70.82 -13.19
C PRO A 269 14.82 70.15 -13.87
N ASP A 270 14.67 69.82 -15.14
CA ASP A 270 15.59 70.24 -16.20
C ASP A 270 15.20 69.55 -17.51
N SER A 271 14.71 70.39 -18.42
CA SER A 271 14.71 70.18 -19.85
C SER A 271 15.97 70.84 -20.41
N GLY A 272 16.79 70.05 -21.11
CA GLY A 272 17.97 70.49 -21.86
C GLY A 272 18.51 69.36 -22.71
#